data_AF-A0A0R1WM43-F1
#
_entry.id   AF-A0A0R1WM43-F1
#
_cell.length_a   1.000
_cell.length_b   1.000
_cell.length_c   1.000
_cell.angle_alpha   90.00
_cell.angle_beta   90.00
_cell.angle_gamma   90.00
#
_symmetry.space_group_name_H-M   'P 1'
#
loop_
_entity.id
_entity.type
_entity.pdbx_description
1 polymer ?
#
loop_
_entity_poly.entity_id
_entity_poly.type
_entity_poly.pdbx_seq_one_letter_code
_entity_poly.pdbx_strand_id
1 'polypeptide(L)'
;MEEINPQKKAQQAFELDMASYLQVQQASNESKTQFQYRLVYSALAKQLLTNLESDAMDYEVNQGVSKRLLKKIMQALMESFGSLYPNLKPYLNEALYFELLDNYLALGSVYDAKRRYELQNFMVCGDDKLSLVTGNIISKNLLMSGQGLVYLKEMPKKVRQDFSVMFNLQEVTPSKFYQYLKQLPLVENQYLANNPQLRYLNGANSPTDWWQKTPPRTLTLAKRGDDKQASYYLYEENRFYALDATLIESMGYEPYLWAVLSSFGIKPQIEEVQTDDLVTFKVPALFPMGETALLKAYSWPVLNQGDLRVMDKRVFEYLMDNLKLLV
;
A
#
# COMPACT_ATOMS: atom_id res chain seq x y z
N MET A 1 -7.58 44.69 -20.29
CA MET A 1 -7.67 43.93 -19.03
C MET A 1 -8.63 42.80 -19.29
N GLU A 2 -8.15 41.57 -19.45
CA GLU A 2 -9.05 40.41 -19.55
C GLU A 2 -9.70 40.19 -18.18
N GLU A 3 -11.02 40.33 -18.11
CA GLU A 3 -11.78 39.94 -16.92
C GLU A 3 -11.62 38.44 -16.69
N ILE A 4 -10.93 38.07 -15.61
CA ILE A 4 -10.79 36.68 -15.19
C ILE A 4 -12.19 36.17 -14.82
N ASN A 5 -12.67 35.17 -15.55
CA ASN A 5 -13.95 34.49 -15.33
C ASN A 5 -14.16 34.17 -13.82
N PRO A 6 -15.25 34.64 -13.18
CA PRO A 6 -15.53 34.41 -11.76
C PRO A 6 -15.46 32.95 -11.32
N GLN A 7 -15.81 32.00 -12.19
CA GLN A 7 -15.72 30.57 -11.90
C GLN A 7 -14.27 30.09 -11.75
N LYS A 8 -13.35 30.60 -12.58
CA LYS A 8 -11.91 30.29 -12.46
C LYS A 8 -11.33 30.83 -11.16
N LYS A 9 -11.78 32.01 -10.72
CA LYS A 9 -11.35 32.63 -9.45
C LYS A 9 -11.83 31.82 -8.24
N ALA A 10 -13.09 31.37 -8.25
CA ALA A 10 -13.65 30.53 -7.18
C ALA A 10 -12.93 29.16 -7.12
N GLN A 11 -12.67 28.54 -8.27
CA GLN A 11 -11.93 27.27 -8.33
C GLN A 11 -10.51 27.41 -7.78
N GLN A 12 -9.82 28.52 -8.09
CA GLN A 12 -8.47 28.77 -7.59
C GLN A 12 -8.46 29.02 -6.07
N ALA A 13 -9.45 29.73 -5.53
CA ALA A 13 -9.58 29.91 -4.09
C ALA A 13 -9.83 28.57 -3.38
N PHE A 14 -10.73 27.74 -3.90
CA PHE A 14 -10.99 26.41 -3.37
C PHE A 14 -9.75 25.49 -3.42
N GLU A 15 -8.96 25.56 -4.50
CA GLU A 15 -7.71 24.81 -4.62
C GLU A 15 -6.70 25.21 -3.54
N LEU A 16 -6.55 26.51 -3.25
CA LEU A 16 -5.68 27.00 -2.18
C LEU A 16 -6.17 26.59 -0.79
N ASP A 17 -7.48 26.67 -0.54
CA ASP A 17 -8.08 26.26 0.73
C ASP A 17 -7.88 24.75 0.96
N MET A 18 -8.08 23.94 -0.08
CA MET A 18 -7.86 22.50 -0.03
C MET A 18 -6.38 22.15 0.18
N ALA A 19 -5.46 22.82 -0.53
CA ALA A 19 -4.02 22.65 -0.33
C ALA A 19 -3.60 22.99 1.10
N SER A 20 -4.13 24.08 1.67
CA SER A 20 -3.90 24.47 3.06
C SER A 20 -4.50 23.47 4.06
N TYR A 21 -5.71 22.99 3.81
CA TYR A 21 -6.40 22.01 4.66
C TYR A 21 -5.71 20.63 4.70
N LEU A 22 -5.10 20.23 3.58
CA LEU A 22 -4.37 18.97 3.44
C LEU A 22 -2.87 19.13 3.76
N GLN A 23 -2.39 20.38 3.84
CA GLN A 23 -0.97 20.75 3.94
C GLN A 23 -0.13 20.16 2.79
N VAL A 24 -0.68 20.14 1.58
CA VAL A 24 -0.02 19.64 0.37
C VAL A 24 0.44 20.82 -0.48
N GLN A 25 1.71 20.83 -0.87
CA GLN A 25 2.30 21.88 -1.68
C GLN A 25 2.57 21.39 -3.11
N GLN A 26 2.42 22.30 -4.07
CA GLN A 26 2.78 22.04 -5.46
C GLN A 26 4.31 22.06 -5.58
N ALA A 27 4.88 21.00 -6.16
CA ALA A 27 6.32 20.98 -6.42
C ALA A 27 6.69 21.85 -7.64
N SER A 28 7.93 22.32 -7.68
CA SER A 28 8.45 23.23 -8.72
C SER A 28 8.29 22.70 -10.15
N ASN A 29 8.48 21.38 -10.34
CA ASN A 29 8.38 20.71 -11.64
C ASN A 29 7.03 19.99 -11.85
N GLU A 30 6.07 20.20 -10.97
CA GLU A 30 4.78 19.51 -11.02
C GLU A 30 3.78 20.25 -11.92
N SER A 31 3.23 19.54 -12.90
CA SER A 31 2.14 20.07 -13.73
C SER A 31 0.92 20.39 -12.87
N LYS A 32 0.19 21.46 -13.23
CA LYS A 32 -1.04 21.85 -12.52
C LYS A 32 -2.05 20.70 -12.40
N THR A 33 -2.23 19.92 -13.46
CA THR A 33 -3.15 18.77 -13.47
C THR A 33 -2.72 17.68 -12.47
N GLN A 34 -1.42 17.39 -12.39
CA GLN A 34 -0.90 16.42 -11.41
C GLN A 34 -1.09 16.92 -9.98
N PHE A 35 -0.81 18.21 -9.73
CA PHE A 35 -1.04 18.81 -8.41
C PHE A 35 -2.51 18.75 -7.99
N GLN A 36 -3.42 19.15 -8.89
CA GLN A 36 -4.86 19.04 -8.65
C GLN A 36 -5.29 17.61 -8.35
N TYR A 37 -4.72 16.63 -9.06
CA TYR A 37 -4.99 15.22 -8.80
C TYR A 37 -4.52 14.79 -7.41
N ARG A 38 -3.33 15.20 -6.96
CA ARG A 38 -2.86 14.91 -5.58
C ARG A 38 -3.82 15.46 -4.53
N LEU A 39 -4.28 16.70 -4.70
CA LEU A 39 -5.24 17.31 -3.78
C LEU A 39 -6.55 16.54 -3.73
N VAL A 40 -7.13 16.20 -4.89
CA VAL A 40 -8.39 15.44 -4.97
C VAL A 40 -8.22 14.03 -4.40
N TYR A 41 -7.11 13.35 -4.70
CA TYR A 41 -6.79 12.02 -4.17
C TYR A 41 -6.74 12.02 -2.63
N SER A 42 -5.97 12.94 -2.04
CA SER A 42 -5.87 13.08 -0.58
C SER A 42 -7.20 13.53 0.05
N ALA A 43 -7.95 14.42 -0.60
CA ALA A 43 -9.27 14.84 -0.11
C ALA A 43 -10.25 13.67 -0.07
N LEU A 44 -10.32 12.86 -1.13
CA LEU A 44 -11.16 11.66 -1.19
C LEU A 44 -10.75 10.65 -0.11
N ALA A 45 -9.44 10.41 0.06
CA ALA A 45 -8.92 9.54 1.10
C ALA A 45 -9.33 9.99 2.51
N LYS A 46 -9.23 11.30 2.79
CA LYS A 46 -9.64 11.89 4.06
C LYS A 46 -11.15 11.80 4.29
N GLN A 47 -11.94 12.07 3.26
CA GLN A 47 -13.40 11.94 3.31
C GLN A 47 -13.83 10.49 3.55
N LEU A 48 -13.15 9.51 2.95
CA LEU A 48 -13.41 8.10 3.21
C LEU A 48 -13.27 7.80 4.70
N LEU A 49 -12.17 8.20 5.34
CA LEU A 49 -11.94 8.01 6.77
C LEU A 49 -12.97 8.76 7.64
N THR A 50 -13.26 10.03 7.33
CA THR A 50 -14.26 10.81 8.06
C THR A 50 -15.65 10.18 8.01
N ASN A 51 -16.05 9.63 6.86
CA ASN A 51 -17.34 8.96 6.73
C ASN A 51 -17.38 7.65 7.52
N LEU A 52 -16.28 6.90 7.57
CA LEU A 52 -16.16 5.69 8.41
C LEU A 52 -16.30 5.99 9.91
N GLU A 53 -15.96 7.21 10.33
CA GLU A 53 -16.07 7.66 11.71
C GLU A 53 -17.51 8.10 12.09
N SER A 54 -18.27 8.64 11.12
CA SER A 54 -19.51 9.38 11.40
C SER A 54 -20.74 8.56 11.83
N ASP A 55 -20.65 7.24 11.95
CA ASP A 55 -21.71 6.37 12.51
C ASP A 55 -21.46 5.96 13.98
N ALA A 56 -20.43 6.50 14.64
CA ALA A 56 -20.15 6.24 16.06
C ALA A 56 -20.99 7.08 17.06
N MET A 57 -21.96 7.88 16.57
CA MET A 57 -22.75 8.81 17.41
C MET A 57 -24.18 8.38 17.72
N ASP A 58 -24.69 7.29 17.15
CA ASP A 58 -25.92 6.66 17.63
C ASP A 58 -25.58 5.68 18.75
N TYR A 59 -26.11 5.95 19.95
CA TYR A 59 -25.80 5.31 21.23
C TYR A 59 -26.21 3.82 21.32
N GLU A 60 -26.53 3.17 20.21
CA GLU A 60 -26.81 1.73 20.13
C GLU A 60 -25.83 1.01 19.19
N VAL A 61 -24.66 0.71 19.77
CA VAL A 61 -23.69 -0.30 19.31
C VAL A 61 -22.92 0.04 18.02
N ASN A 62 -21.61 0.28 18.20
CA ASN A 62 -20.51 0.01 17.25
C ASN A 62 -20.91 -0.85 16.05
N GLN A 63 -21.39 -0.26 14.97
CA GLN A 63 -21.85 -1.03 13.82
C GLN A 63 -21.13 -0.69 12.51
N GLY A 64 -20.20 0.26 12.49
CA GLY A 64 -19.50 0.62 11.25
C GLY A 64 -20.43 1.08 10.12
N VAL A 65 -19.83 1.52 9.01
CA VAL A 65 -20.59 2.09 7.89
C VAL A 65 -20.95 1.01 6.89
N SER A 66 -22.19 1.01 6.42
CA SER A 66 -22.64 0.12 5.33
C SER A 66 -21.75 0.25 4.08
N LYS A 67 -21.25 -0.86 3.55
CA LYS A 67 -20.42 -0.88 2.33
C LYS A 67 -21.10 -0.19 1.14
N ARG A 68 -22.42 -0.39 1.02
CA ARG A 68 -23.24 0.23 -0.05
C ARG A 68 -23.34 1.74 0.13
N LEU A 69 -23.49 2.21 1.37
CA LEU A 69 -23.59 3.63 1.68
C LEU A 69 -22.27 4.33 1.41
N LEU A 70 -21.16 3.81 1.94
CA LEU A 70 -19.83 4.38 1.73
C LEU A 70 -19.51 4.51 0.24
N LYS A 71 -19.74 3.45 -0.54
CA LYS A 71 -19.54 3.48 -2.00
C LYS A 71 -20.37 4.59 -2.67
N LYS A 72 -21.64 4.74 -2.30
CA LYS A 72 -22.52 5.79 -2.86
C LYS A 72 -22.00 7.19 -2.52
N ILE A 73 -21.55 7.42 -1.28
CA ILE A 73 -20.98 8.70 -0.84
C ILE A 73 -19.72 9.02 -1.65
N MET A 74 -18.81 8.06 -1.78
CA MET A 74 -17.57 8.24 -2.52
C MET A 74 -17.81 8.49 -4.01
N GLN A 75 -18.80 7.82 -4.62
CA GLN A 75 -19.21 8.11 -6.01
C GLN A 75 -19.70 9.54 -6.18
N ALA A 76 -20.59 10.02 -5.29
CA ALA A 76 -21.08 11.40 -5.35
C ALA A 76 -19.96 12.45 -5.15
N LEU A 77 -19.00 12.17 -4.25
CA LEU A 77 -17.82 13.02 -4.06
C LEU A 77 -16.94 13.06 -5.32
N MET A 78 -16.67 11.91 -5.94
CA MET A 78 -15.90 11.84 -7.18
C MET A 78 -16.60 12.59 -8.33
N GLU A 79 -17.93 12.49 -8.46
CA GLU A 79 -18.71 13.26 -9.44
C GLU A 79 -18.63 14.78 -9.19
N SER A 80 -18.67 15.19 -7.92
CA SER A 80 -18.52 16.60 -7.52
C SER A 80 -17.14 17.14 -7.87
N PHE A 81 -16.08 16.41 -7.52
CA PHE A 81 -14.72 16.77 -7.91
C PHE A 81 -14.51 16.74 -9.42
N GLY A 82 -15.08 15.78 -10.14
CA GLY A 82 -15.02 15.72 -11.60
C GLY A 82 -15.75 16.86 -12.29
N SER A 83 -16.75 17.46 -11.63
CA SER A 83 -17.40 18.68 -12.12
C SER A 83 -16.55 19.93 -11.88
N LEU A 84 -15.85 19.99 -10.74
CA LEU A 84 -14.93 21.08 -10.41
C LEU A 84 -13.63 21.02 -11.23
N TYR A 85 -13.16 19.80 -11.54
CA TYR A 85 -11.92 19.53 -12.28
C TYR A 85 -12.20 18.58 -13.46
N PRO A 86 -12.78 19.09 -14.58
CA PRO A 86 -13.17 18.25 -15.71
C PRO A 86 -12.02 17.44 -16.33
N ASN A 87 -10.79 17.97 -16.28
CA ASN A 87 -9.55 17.30 -16.70
C ASN A 87 -9.25 16.04 -15.88
N LEU A 88 -9.77 15.93 -14.65
CA LEU A 88 -9.56 14.79 -13.77
C LEU A 88 -10.62 13.70 -13.90
N LYS A 89 -11.76 13.99 -14.54
CA LYS A 89 -12.91 13.07 -14.64
C LYS A 89 -12.56 11.64 -15.08
N PRO A 90 -11.64 11.39 -16.04
CA PRO A 90 -11.25 10.03 -16.42
C PRO A 90 -10.65 9.20 -15.27
N TYR A 91 -10.02 9.87 -14.29
CA TYR A 91 -9.32 9.25 -13.17
C TYR A 91 -10.20 9.11 -11.90
N LEU A 92 -11.35 9.79 -11.86
CA LEU A 92 -12.29 9.79 -10.73
C LEU A 92 -13.37 8.74 -10.95
N ASN A 93 -12.97 7.48 -10.90
CA ASN A 93 -13.82 6.34 -11.23
C ASN A 93 -13.84 5.31 -10.09
N GLU A 94 -14.61 4.25 -10.28
CA GLU A 94 -14.79 3.20 -9.27
C GLU A 94 -13.48 2.50 -8.88
N ALA A 95 -12.51 2.38 -9.79
CA ALA A 95 -11.22 1.77 -9.48
C ALA A 95 -10.43 2.59 -8.45
N LEU A 96 -10.53 3.93 -8.49
CA LEU A 96 -9.92 4.80 -7.48
C LEU A 96 -10.54 4.58 -6.09
N TYR A 97 -11.86 4.42 -6.01
CA TYR A 97 -12.53 4.09 -4.74
C TYR A 97 -12.00 2.79 -4.15
N PHE A 98 -11.89 1.74 -4.97
CA PHE A 98 -11.34 0.46 -4.52
C PHE A 98 -9.87 0.58 -4.15
N GLU A 99 -9.02 1.26 -4.93
CA GLU A 99 -7.61 1.48 -4.57
C GLU A 99 -7.47 2.13 -3.18
N LEU A 100 -8.21 3.22 -2.92
CA LEU A 100 -8.15 3.93 -1.63
C LEU A 100 -8.55 3.02 -0.47
N LEU A 101 -9.66 2.29 -0.64
CA LEU A 101 -10.21 1.40 0.38
C LEU A 101 -9.32 0.17 0.61
N ASP A 102 -8.87 -0.48 -0.45
CA ASP A 102 -8.06 -1.70 -0.41
C ASP A 102 -6.72 -1.43 0.28
N ASN A 103 -6.12 -0.26 0.05
CA ASN A 103 -4.91 0.14 0.79
C ASN A 103 -5.18 0.23 2.30
N TYR A 104 -6.32 0.80 2.74
CA TYR A 104 -6.64 0.86 4.17
C TYR A 104 -6.97 -0.51 4.77
N LEU A 105 -7.65 -1.38 4.02
CA LEU A 105 -7.94 -2.76 4.41
C LEU A 105 -6.64 -3.56 4.58
N ALA A 106 -5.73 -3.48 3.61
CA ALA A 106 -4.45 -4.19 3.63
C ALA A 106 -3.56 -3.75 4.80
N LEU A 107 -3.61 -2.46 5.17
CA LEU A 107 -2.87 -1.91 6.31
C LEU A 107 -3.55 -2.11 7.66
N GLY A 108 -4.71 -2.78 7.71
CA GLY A 108 -5.47 -3.01 8.94
C GLY A 108 -6.11 -1.75 9.55
N SER A 109 -6.02 -0.60 8.86
CA SER A 109 -6.61 0.66 9.32
C SER A 109 -8.14 0.68 9.22
N VAL A 110 -8.69 -0.13 8.30
CA VAL A 110 -10.11 -0.39 8.15
C VAL A 110 -10.34 -1.90 8.17
N TYR A 111 -11.40 -2.34 8.83
CA TYR A 111 -11.80 -3.74 8.91
C TYR A 111 -13.03 -4.00 8.06
N ASP A 112 -13.01 -5.12 7.34
CA ASP A 112 -14.17 -5.66 6.62
C ASP A 112 -15.03 -6.50 7.57
N ALA A 113 -16.14 -5.91 8.02
CA ALA A 113 -17.19 -6.62 8.73
C ALA A 113 -18.32 -7.02 7.77
N LYS A 114 -19.16 -7.98 8.16
CA LYS A 114 -20.26 -8.46 7.32
C LYS A 114 -21.17 -7.29 6.90
N ARG A 115 -21.09 -6.91 5.60
CA ARG A 115 -21.81 -5.79 4.96
C ARG A 115 -21.39 -4.39 5.44
N ARG A 116 -20.36 -4.25 6.27
CA ARG A 116 -19.96 -2.97 6.89
C ARG A 116 -18.44 -2.80 6.91
N TYR A 117 -17.98 -1.57 7.06
CA TYR A 117 -16.58 -1.25 7.29
C TYR A 117 -16.43 -0.54 8.63
N GLU A 118 -15.39 -0.90 9.37
CA GLU A 118 -15.10 -0.35 10.70
C GLU A 118 -13.71 0.27 10.70
N LEU A 119 -13.56 1.43 11.33
CA LEU A 119 -12.28 2.12 11.45
C LEU A 119 -11.53 1.62 12.68
N GLN A 120 -10.22 1.42 12.56
CA GLN A 120 -9.38 1.07 13.70
C GLN A 120 -9.29 2.22 14.72
N ASN A 121 -8.95 1.88 15.97
CA ASN A 121 -8.55 2.86 16.96
C ASN A 121 -7.33 3.66 16.50
N PHE A 122 -7.24 4.90 16.99
CA PHE A 122 -6.11 5.78 16.72
C PHE A 122 -4.78 5.14 17.13
N MET A 123 -3.83 5.08 16.18
CA MET A 123 -2.48 4.60 16.41
C MET A 123 -1.47 5.57 15.79
N VAL A 124 -0.29 5.61 16.41
CA VAL A 124 0.84 6.42 15.96
C VAL A 124 2.10 5.58 16.01
N CYS A 125 2.95 5.69 14.99
CA CYS A 125 4.34 5.24 15.03
C CYS A 125 5.21 6.38 14.50
N GLY A 126 6.48 6.43 14.87
CA GLY A 126 7.29 7.58 14.50
C GLY A 126 8.48 7.84 15.39
N ASP A 127 9.30 8.76 14.91
CA ASP A 127 10.33 9.43 15.68
C ASP A 127 9.93 10.89 15.97
N ASP A 128 10.91 11.68 16.42
CA ASP A 128 10.68 13.07 16.81
C ASP A 128 10.60 14.02 15.59
N LYS A 129 10.91 13.52 14.38
CA LYS A 129 10.86 14.26 13.12
C LYS A 129 9.59 13.96 12.32
N LEU A 130 9.15 12.70 12.35
CA LEU A 130 8.01 12.23 11.57
C LEU A 130 7.22 11.20 12.38
N SER A 131 5.91 11.43 12.52
CA SER A 131 4.99 10.44 13.05
C SER A 131 3.92 10.13 12.00
N LEU A 132 3.72 8.83 11.75
CA LEU A 132 2.65 8.31 10.93
C LEU A 132 1.43 8.01 11.81
N VAL A 133 0.23 8.17 11.25
CA VAL A 133 -1.03 8.07 12.00
C VAL A 133 -2.03 7.20 11.25
N THR A 134 -2.74 6.33 11.98
CA THR A 134 -3.90 5.55 11.47
C THR A 134 -5.05 5.59 12.46
N GLY A 135 -6.25 5.17 12.03
CA GLY A 135 -7.43 5.04 12.89
C GLY A 135 -8.31 6.30 12.96
N ASN A 136 -9.00 6.52 14.07
CA ASN A 136 -9.94 7.64 14.28
C ASN A 136 -9.22 9.01 14.36
N ILE A 137 -9.62 9.98 13.52
CA ILE A 137 -8.84 11.20 13.23
C ILE A 137 -9.66 12.46 13.49
N ILE A 138 -9.92 12.78 14.76
CA ILE A 138 -10.57 14.06 15.13
C ILE A 138 -9.55 15.21 15.22
N SER A 139 -8.23 14.94 15.25
CA SER A 139 -7.25 16.01 15.51
C SER A 139 -6.97 16.88 14.28
N LYS A 140 -7.34 18.17 14.38
CA LYS A 140 -6.97 19.20 13.39
C LYS A 140 -5.49 19.55 13.56
N ASN A 141 -4.69 19.18 12.54
CA ASN A 141 -3.31 19.59 12.18
C ASN A 141 -2.48 18.40 11.65
N LEU A 142 -3.11 17.47 10.93
CA LEU A 142 -2.42 16.37 10.25
C LEU A 142 -2.18 16.72 8.79
N LEU A 143 -0.97 16.43 8.33
CA LEU A 143 -0.59 16.53 6.93
C LEU A 143 -0.95 15.26 6.19
N MET A 144 -1.10 15.37 4.87
CA MET A 144 -1.38 14.25 4.00
C MET A 144 -0.23 13.98 3.04
N SER A 145 0.20 12.71 2.98
CA SER A 145 1.05 12.17 1.91
C SER A 145 0.30 11.01 1.27
N GLY A 146 -0.14 11.15 0.02
CA GLY A 146 -1.08 10.19 -0.58
C GLY A 146 -2.43 10.17 0.16
N GLN A 147 -2.81 9.01 0.66
CA GLN A 147 -3.90 8.79 1.61
C GLN A 147 -3.42 8.70 3.08
N GLY A 148 -2.11 8.58 3.29
CA GLY A 148 -1.50 8.47 4.61
C GLY A 148 -1.52 9.78 5.38
N LEU A 149 -1.59 9.67 6.71
CA LEU A 149 -1.64 10.80 7.62
C LEU A 149 -0.34 10.93 8.39
N VAL A 150 0.13 12.17 8.48
CA VAL A 150 1.46 12.49 8.98
C VAL A 150 1.38 13.64 9.98
N TYR A 151 2.19 13.55 11.04
CA TYR A 151 2.39 14.60 12.02
C TYR A 151 3.87 14.98 12.09
N LEU A 152 4.18 16.26 11.91
CA LEU A 152 5.54 16.81 11.91
C LEU A 152 5.96 17.39 13.27
N LYS A 153 5.53 16.77 14.37
CA LYS A 153 5.92 17.13 15.74
C LYS A 153 5.96 15.88 16.62
N GLU A 154 6.64 15.99 17.75
CA GLU A 154 6.76 14.91 18.71
C GLU A 154 5.39 14.50 19.26
N MET A 155 5.01 13.24 19.03
CA MET A 155 3.91 12.58 19.74
C MET A 155 4.48 11.82 20.95
N PRO A 156 3.77 11.78 22.10
CA PRO A 156 4.26 11.15 23.31
C PRO A 156 4.65 9.68 23.08
N LYS A 157 5.86 9.29 23.51
CA LYS A 157 6.40 7.92 23.35
C LYS A 157 5.46 6.82 23.86
N LYS A 158 4.64 7.10 24.87
CA LYS A 158 3.68 6.16 25.46
C LYS A 158 2.55 5.73 24.52
N VAL A 159 2.29 6.47 23.44
CA VAL A 159 1.22 6.18 22.47
C VAL A 159 1.79 5.51 21.20
N ARG A 160 3.12 5.37 21.11
CA ARG A 160 3.78 4.83 19.92
C ARG A 160 3.62 3.31 19.87
N GLN A 161 3.11 2.83 18.75
CA GLN A 161 3.08 1.41 18.40
C GLN A 161 4.34 1.04 17.60
N ASP A 162 4.63 -0.26 17.58
CA ASP A 162 5.61 -0.80 16.65
C ASP A 162 5.14 -0.59 15.20
N PHE A 163 6.08 -0.30 14.29
CA PHE A 163 5.80 0.01 12.89
C PHE A 163 5.13 -1.17 12.17
N SER A 164 5.59 -2.40 12.40
CA SER A 164 5.03 -3.59 11.77
C SER A 164 3.61 -3.85 12.29
N VAL A 165 3.41 -3.71 13.60
CA VAL A 165 2.12 -3.90 14.27
C VAL A 165 1.10 -2.86 13.78
N MET A 166 1.50 -1.59 13.67
CA MET A 166 0.62 -0.50 13.27
C MET A 166 0.06 -0.67 11.85
N PHE A 167 0.87 -1.22 10.94
CA PHE A 167 0.53 -1.38 9.52
C PHE A 167 0.21 -2.81 9.13
N ASN A 168 0.03 -3.70 10.12
CA ASN A 168 -0.21 -5.13 9.90
C ASN A 168 0.82 -5.78 8.96
N LEU A 169 2.08 -5.36 9.08
CA LEU A 169 3.18 -5.90 8.27
C LEU A 169 3.63 -7.24 8.85
N GLN A 170 3.93 -8.16 7.96
CA GLN A 170 4.36 -9.50 8.32
C GLN A 170 5.83 -9.45 8.77
N GLU A 171 6.09 -9.61 10.08
CA GLU A 171 7.46 -9.81 10.59
C GLU A 171 7.96 -11.23 10.31
N VAL A 172 8.14 -11.54 9.03
CA VAL A 172 8.67 -12.83 8.59
C VAL A 172 10.15 -12.65 8.31
N THR A 173 10.97 -12.69 9.36
CA THR A 173 12.42 -12.80 9.16
C THR A 173 12.70 -14.08 8.37
N PRO A 174 13.66 -14.09 7.42
CA PRO A 174 14.03 -15.30 6.70
C PRO A 174 14.28 -16.48 7.64
N SER A 175 14.90 -16.25 8.80
CA SER A 175 15.16 -17.31 9.80
C SER A 175 13.89 -17.93 10.39
N LYS A 176 12.94 -17.13 10.93
CA LYS A 176 11.67 -17.64 11.48
C LYS A 176 10.88 -18.38 10.40
N PHE A 177 10.93 -17.86 9.18
CA PHE A 177 10.32 -18.45 8.02
C PHE A 177 10.89 -19.83 7.67
N TYR A 178 12.22 -19.95 7.56
CA TYR A 178 12.87 -21.24 7.30
C TYR A 178 12.56 -22.26 8.40
N GLN A 179 12.47 -21.83 9.66
CA GLN A 179 12.06 -22.69 10.76
C GLN A 179 10.62 -23.19 10.59
N TYR A 180 9.68 -22.32 10.22
CA TYR A 180 8.31 -22.70 9.90
C TYR A 180 8.26 -23.68 8.73
N LEU A 181 8.97 -23.41 7.64
CA LEU A 181 8.98 -24.28 6.46
C LEU A 181 9.50 -25.68 6.73
N LYS A 182 10.49 -25.83 7.62
CA LYS A 182 11.01 -27.14 8.03
C LYS A 182 10.02 -27.98 8.85
N GLN A 183 8.95 -27.37 9.37
CA GLN A 183 7.86 -28.05 10.06
C GLN A 183 6.76 -28.52 9.10
N LEU A 184 6.77 -28.06 7.84
CA LEU A 184 5.77 -28.42 6.85
C LEU A 184 5.91 -29.89 6.42
N PRO A 185 4.80 -30.52 6.01
CA PRO A 185 4.83 -31.90 5.54
C PRO A 185 5.72 -32.03 4.31
N LEU A 186 6.58 -33.05 4.33
CA LEU A 186 7.35 -33.47 3.17
C LEU A 186 6.39 -34.02 2.10
N VAL A 187 6.53 -33.54 0.87
CA VAL A 187 5.80 -34.08 -0.28
C VAL A 187 6.65 -35.18 -0.94
N GLU A 188 6.02 -36.30 -1.26
CA GLU A 188 6.70 -37.39 -1.98
C GLU A 188 7.27 -36.90 -3.32
N ASN A 189 8.57 -37.09 -3.43
CA ASN A 189 9.46 -36.36 -4.32
C ASN A 189 9.30 -36.71 -5.82
N GLN A 190 8.91 -37.95 -6.11
CA GLN A 190 8.99 -38.52 -7.46
C GLN A 190 8.01 -37.89 -8.46
N TYR A 191 6.83 -37.47 -8.00
CA TYR A 191 5.82 -36.87 -8.88
C TYR A 191 6.09 -35.39 -9.18
N LEU A 192 6.71 -34.66 -8.25
CA LEU A 192 7.02 -33.24 -8.44
C LEU A 192 8.29 -33.06 -9.27
N ALA A 193 9.35 -33.81 -8.99
CA ALA A 193 10.64 -33.66 -9.67
C ALA A 193 10.56 -33.83 -11.19
N ASN A 194 9.65 -34.69 -11.67
CA ASN A 194 9.45 -34.96 -13.09
C ASN A 194 8.36 -34.09 -13.75
N ASN A 195 7.80 -33.12 -13.02
CA ASN A 195 6.70 -32.32 -13.54
C ASN A 195 7.21 -31.22 -14.50
N PRO A 196 6.77 -31.20 -15.78
CA PRO A 196 7.26 -30.26 -16.77
C PRO A 196 6.83 -28.80 -16.53
N GLN A 197 5.85 -28.57 -15.66
CA GLN A 197 5.38 -27.24 -15.25
C GLN A 197 6.10 -26.72 -14.00
N LEU A 198 6.96 -27.52 -13.37
CA LEU A 198 7.71 -27.08 -12.21
C LEU A 198 8.75 -26.02 -12.62
N ARG A 199 8.78 -24.92 -11.87
CA ARG A 199 9.75 -23.85 -12.02
C ARG A 199 10.35 -23.48 -10.67
N TYR A 200 11.60 -23.08 -10.67
CA TYR A 200 12.37 -22.70 -9.50
C TYR A 200 12.75 -21.25 -9.55
N LEU A 201 12.75 -20.60 -8.40
CA LEU A 201 13.17 -19.23 -8.25
C LEU A 201 14.69 -19.13 -8.45
N ASN A 202 15.11 -18.25 -9.36
CA ASN A 202 16.51 -17.98 -9.70
C ASN A 202 17.09 -16.76 -9.01
N GLY A 203 16.26 -15.77 -8.68
CA GLY A 203 16.76 -14.51 -8.16
C GLY A 203 17.53 -13.69 -9.22
N ALA A 204 17.08 -13.74 -10.48
CA ALA A 204 17.57 -12.80 -11.49
C ALA A 204 17.14 -11.35 -11.14
N ASN A 205 17.79 -10.34 -11.72
CA ASN A 205 17.44 -8.94 -11.44
C ASN A 205 16.11 -8.49 -12.07
N SER A 206 15.48 -9.29 -12.92
CA SER A 206 14.20 -8.98 -13.57
C SER A 206 13.11 -9.99 -13.18
N PRO A 207 11.92 -9.53 -12.73
CA PRO A 207 10.75 -10.38 -12.46
C PRO A 207 10.38 -11.35 -13.57
N THR A 208 10.61 -10.97 -14.84
CA THR A 208 10.31 -11.81 -16.01
C THR A 208 11.17 -13.08 -16.07
N ASP A 209 12.33 -13.07 -15.43
CA ASP A 209 13.34 -14.14 -15.48
C ASP A 209 13.51 -14.84 -14.12
N TRP A 210 12.59 -14.60 -13.18
CA TRP A 210 12.69 -15.18 -11.83
C TRP A 210 12.47 -16.68 -11.80
N TRP A 211 11.79 -17.26 -12.79
CA TRP A 211 11.35 -18.65 -12.77
C TRP A 211 12.04 -19.48 -13.86
N GLN A 212 12.82 -20.48 -13.46
CA GLN A 212 13.58 -21.34 -14.38
C GLN A 212 13.31 -22.83 -14.18
N LYS A 213 13.79 -23.68 -15.10
CA LYS A 213 13.49 -25.13 -15.09
C LYS A 213 14.31 -25.95 -14.10
N THR A 214 15.47 -25.46 -13.68
CA THR A 214 16.39 -26.18 -12.79
C THR A 214 16.58 -25.42 -11.48
N PRO A 215 16.72 -26.10 -10.33
CA PRO A 215 17.00 -25.42 -9.08
C PRO A 215 18.39 -24.74 -9.19
N PRO A 216 18.50 -23.42 -9.00
CA PRO A 216 19.79 -22.73 -9.05
C PRO A 216 20.61 -22.96 -7.78
N ARG A 217 19.95 -23.36 -6.70
CA ARG A 217 20.49 -23.47 -5.35
C ARG A 217 19.86 -24.66 -4.64
N THR A 218 20.53 -25.13 -3.59
CA THR A 218 20.05 -26.23 -2.74
C THR A 218 18.77 -25.87 -2.02
N LEU A 219 18.54 -24.59 -1.71
CA LEU A 219 17.34 -24.07 -1.09
C LEU A 219 16.71 -22.99 -1.98
N THR A 220 15.48 -23.18 -2.46
CA THR A 220 14.77 -22.19 -3.28
C THR A 220 13.26 -22.38 -3.24
N LEU A 221 12.51 -21.38 -3.71
CA LEU A 221 11.07 -21.50 -3.92
C LEU A 221 10.80 -22.20 -5.26
N ALA A 222 9.89 -23.15 -5.28
CA ALA A 222 9.40 -23.80 -6.49
C ALA A 222 7.91 -23.47 -6.68
N LYS A 223 7.48 -23.28 -7.93
CA LYS A 223 6.07 -23.16 -8.29
C LYS A 223 5.68 -24.19 -9.33
N ARG A 224 4.46 -24.69 -9.24
CA ARG A 224 3.86 -25.61 -10.22
C ARG A 224 2.56 -25.01 -10.72
N GLY A 225 2.45 -24.91 -12.05
CA GLY A 225 1.28 -24.32 -12.72
C GLY A 225 1.48 -22.85 -13.07
N ASP A 226 0.45 -22.26 -13.66
CA ASP A 226 0.44 -20.86 -14.08
C ASP A 226 0.05 -19.94 -12.92
N ASP A 227 0.37 -18.64 -13.02
CA ASP A 227 0.27 -17.68 -11.91
C ASP A 227 -1.13 -17.57 -11.25
N LYS A 228 -2.20 -18.00 -11.94
CA LYS A 228 -3.58 -18.00 -11.42
C LYS A 228 -3.95 -19.23 -10.58
N GLN A 229 -3.21 -20.33 -10.67
CA GLN A 229 -3.49 -21.59 -9.97
C GLN A 229 -2.20 -22.26 -9.49
N ALA A 230 -1.17 -21.46 -9.22
CA ALA A 230 0.13 -21.96 -8.85
C ALA A 230 0.10 -22.59 -7.45
N SER A 231 0.60 -23.82 -7.34
CA SER A 231 1.00 -24.40 -6.06
C SER A 231 2.46 -24.04 -5.80
N TYR A 232 2.78 -23.57 -4.61
CA TYR A 232 4.13 -23.19 -4.24
C TYR A 232 4.74 -24.16 -3.21
N TYR A 233 6.05 -24.35 -3.30
CA TYR A 233 6.81 -25.31 -2.50
C TYR A 233 8.15 -24.71 -2.10
N LEU A 234 8.65 -25.04 -0.92
CA LEU A 234 10.08 -24.92 -0.67
C LEU A 234 10.79 -26.15 -1.23
N TYR A 235 11.84 -25.94 -2.00
CA TYR A 235 12.77 -26.97 -2.45
C TYR A 235 14.03 -26.93 -1.58
N GLU A 236 14.42 -28.05 -0.95
CA GLU A 236 15.67 -28.22 -0.18
C GLU A 236 16.36 -29.55 -0.54
N GLU A 237 17.47 -29.52 -1.26
CA GLU A 237 18.28 -30.71 -1.58
C GLU A 237 17.46 -31.88 -2.16
N ASN A 238 16.69 -31.58 -3.21
CA ASN A 238 15.70 -32.47 -3.82
C ASN A 238 14.44 -32.71 -3.00
N ARG A 239 14.25 -32.20 -1.79
CA ARG A 239 13.00 -32.37 -1.04
C ARG A 239 12.05 -31.22 -1.32
N PHE A 240 10.74 -31.50 -1.30
CA PHE A 240 9.70 -30.50 -1.46
C PHE A 240 8.85 -30.39 -0.20
N TYR A 241 8.61 -29.17 0.25
CA TYR A 241 7.71 -28.84 1.37
C TYR A 241 6.57 -28.01 0.81
N ALA A 242 5.35 -28.52 0.87
CA ALA A 242 4.19 -27.81 0.36
C ALA A 242 3.89 -26.60 1.23
N LEU A 243 3.82 -25.41 0.61
CA LEU A 243 3.29 -24.23 1.29
C LEU A 243 1.78 -24.37 1.47
N ASP A 244 1.28 -23.89 2.60
CA ASP A 244 -0.14 -23.90 2.91
C ASP A 244 -0.91 -23.04 1.90
N ALA A 245 -1.83 -23.67 1.16
CA ALA A 245 -2.63 -23.00 0.15
C ALA A 245 -3.56 -21.93 0.74
N THR A 246 -4.11 -22.16 1.93
CA THR A 246 -4.95 -21.18 2.64
C THR A 246 -4.11 -19.97 3.07
N LEU A 247 -2.87 -20.20 3.49
CA LEU A 247 -1.96 -19.11 3.85
C LEU A 247 -1.56 -18.29 2.62
N ILE A 248 -1.27 -18.93 1.49
CA ILE A 248 -0.99 -18.25 0.22
C ILE A 248 -2.22 -17.47 -0.28
N GLU A 249 -3.42 -18.04 -0.19
CA GLU A 249 -4.66 -17.35 -0.57
C GLU A 249 -4.90 -16.10 0.28
N SER A 250 -4.56 -16.16 1.57
CA SER A 250 -4.81 -15.03 2.50
C SER A 250 -3.72 -13.94 2.46
N MET A 251 -2.46 -14.29 2.24
CA MET A 251 -1.32 -13.38 2.38
C MET A 251 -0.53 -13.14 1.08
N GLY A 252 -0.80 -13.91 0.04
CA GLY A 252 0.08 -14.01 -1.12
C GLY A 252 1.29 -14.89 -0.87
N TYR A 253 2.07 -15.13 -1.93
CA TYR A 253 3.31 -15.92 -1.88
C TYR A 253 4.56 -15.02 -1.80
N GLU A 254 4.38 -13.71 -1.94
CA GLU A 254 5.43 -12.70 -1.95
C GLU A 254 6.27 -12.67 -0.65
N PRO A 255 5.71 -12.86 0.56
CA PRO A 255 6.54 -13.00 1.77
C PRO A 255 7.55 -14.17 1.65
N TYR A 256 7.12 -15.29 1.07
CA TYR A 256 7.92 -16.49 0.87
C TYR A 256 9.03 -16.24 -0.16
N LEU A 257 8.66 -15.58 -1.25
CA LEU A 257 9.56 -15.15 -2.31
C LEU A 257 10.68 -14.28 -1.76
N TRP A 258 10.35 -13.25 -0.98
CA TRP A 258 11.34 -12.33 -0.40
C TRP A 258 12.21 -12.98 0.66
N ALA A 259 11.68 -13.87 1.49
CA ALA A 259 12.49 -14.61 2.45
C ALA A 259 13.56 -15.49 1.75
N VAL A 260 13.22 -16.04 0.58
CA VAL A 260 14.18 -16.79 -0.26
C VAL A 260 15.15 -15.84 -0.98
N LEU A 261 14.69 -14.75 -1.58
CA LEU A 261 15.57 -13.77 -2.24
C LEU A 261 16.55 -13.12 -1.26
N SER A 262 16.10 -12.81 -0.04
CA SER A 262 16.95 -12.25 1.03
C SER A 262 18.08 -13.22 1.40
N SER A 263 17.82 -14.54 1.45
CA SER A 263 18.89 -15.53 1.67
C SER A 263 19.89 -15.65 0.51
N PHE A 264 19.51 -15.17 -0.68
CA PHE A 264 20.43 -15.06 -1.82
C PHE A 264 21.24 -13.76 -1.78
N GLY A 265 21.01 -12.89 -0.79
CA GLY A 265 21.58 -11.54 -0.70
C GLY A 265 20.91 -10.55 -1.65
N ILE A 266 19.77 -10.91 -2.23
CA ILE A 266 19.02 -10.05 -3.17
C ILE A 266 18.08 -9.19 -2.35
N LYS A 267 18.23 -7.88 -2.50
CA LYS A 267 17.36 -6.89 -1.85
C LYS A 267 16.38 -6.31 -2.87
N PRO A 268 15.18 -5.93 -2.42
CA PRO A 268 14.29 -5.16 -3.26
C PRO A 268 14.96 -3.87 -3.73
N GLN A 269 14.96 -3.65 -5.04
CA GLN A 269 15.37 -2.38 -5.63
C GLN A 269 14.11 -1.59 -6.00
N ILE A 270 14.03 -0.37 -5.49
CA ILE A 270 13.02 0.61 -5.90
C ILE A 270 13.72 1.56 -6.85
N GLU A 271 13.29 1.58 -8.10
CA GLU A 271 13.74 2.56 -9.08
C GLU A 271 13.10 3.91 -8.72
N GLU A 272 13.94 4.90 -8.41
CA GLU A 272 13.50 6.21 -7.96
C GLU A 272 14.25 7.36 -8.62
N VAL A 273 13.55 8.48 -8.74
CA VAL A 273 14.09 9.78 -9.14
C VAL A 273 13.71 10.78 -8.05
N GLN A 274 14.72 11.36 -7.41
CA GLN A 274 14.51 12.33 -6.34
C GLN A 274 14.57 13.77 -6.85
N THR A 275 13.67 14.59 -6.31
CA THR A 275 13.74 16.05 -6.36
C THR A 275 13.93 16.59 -4.93
N ASP A 276 13.89 17.90 -4.75
CA ASP A 276 14.08 18.51 -3.42
C ASP A 276 12.97 18.09 -2.44
N ASP A 277 11.71 18.11 -2.89
CA ASP A 277 10.54 17.88 -2.02
C ASP A 277 9.88 16.50 -2.22
N LEU A 278 9.98 15.96 -3.44
CA LEU A 278 9.26 14.74 -3.85
C LEU A 278 10.21 13.67 -4.38
N VAL A 279 9.82 12.41 -4.15
CA VAL A 279 10.44 11.23 -4.75
C VAL A 279 9.43 10.57 -5.68
N THR A 280 9.82 10.38 -6.94
CA THR A 280 9.05 9.63 -7.93
C THR A 280 9.63 8.24 -8.04
N PHE A 281 8.83 7.20 -7.89
CA PHE A 281 9.30 5.82 -7.88
C PHE A 281 8.29 4.87 -8.50
N LYS A 282 8.76 3.72 -8.97
CA LYS A 282 7.90 2.63 -9.44
C LYS A 282 7.62 1.67 -8.29
N VAL A 283 6.34 1.38 -8.01
CA VAL A 283 5.99 0.36 -7.03
C VAL A 283 6.54 -0.98 -7.50
N PRO A 284 7.38 -1.67 -6.71
CA PRO A 284 7.95 -2.94 -7.15
C PRO A 284 6.87 -4.01 -7.30
N ALA A 285 6.87 -4.71 -8.43
CA ALA A 285 5.80 -5.64 -8.81
C ALA A 285 5.62 -6.84 -7.88
N LEU A 286 6.60 -7.11 -7.01
CA LEU A 286 6.64 -8.35 -6.22
C LEU A 286 6.85 -8.11 -4.72
N PHE A 287 6.71 -6.87 -4.23
CA PHE A 287 6.68 -6.61 -2.78
C PHE A 287 5.53 -7.34 -2.11
N PRO A 288 5.68 -7.73 -0.83
CA PRO A 288 4.55 -8.28 -0.11
C PRO A 288 3.42 -7.23 -0.01
N MET A 289 2.19 -7.74 0.13
CA MET A 289 0.98 -6.94 -0.07
C MET A 289 0.89 -5.77 0.91
N GLY A 290 1.28 -5.96 2.18
CA GLY A 290 1.25 -4.93 3.21
C GLY A 290 2.20 -3.77 2.90
N GLU A 291 3.44 -4.07 2.51
CA GLU A 291 4.45 -3.09 2.13
C GLU A 291 4.06 -2.37 0.83
N THR A 292 3.50 -3.11 -0.13
CA THR A 292 2.94 -2.53 -1.36
C THR A 292 1.81 -1.55 -1.04
N ALA A 293 0.87 -1.94 -0.18
CA ALA A 293 -0.22 -1.10 0.27
C ALA A 293 0.30 0.12 1.04
N LEU A 294 1.36 -0.04 1.83
CA LEU A 294 1.98 1.07 2.58
C LEU A 294 2.59 2.11 1.65
N LEU A 295 3.36 1.66 0.65
CA LEU A 295 3.95 2.54 -0.36
C LEU A 295 2.86 3.26 -1.15
N LYS A 296 1.82 2.55 -1.58
CA LYS A 296 0.67 3.15 -2.28
C LYS A 296 -0.06 4.13 -1.38
N ALA A 297 -0.28 3.79 -0.11
CA ALA A 297 -1.03 4.61 0.82
C ALA A 297 -0.34 5.95 1.07
N TYR A 298 0.98 5.97 1.20
CA TYR A 298 1.70 7.21 1.48
C TYR A 298 2.12 7.99 0.23
N SER A 299 1.71 7.57 -0.97
CA SER A 299 2.08 8.21 -2.24
C SER A 299 0.87 8.50 -3.11
N TRP A 300 1.06 9.36 -4.11
CA TRP A 300 0.07 9.67 -5.13
C TRP A 300 0.39 8.97 -6.45
N PRO A 301 -0.62 8.52 -7.22
CA PRO A 301 -0.39 8.01 -8.56
C PRO A 301 0.08 9.13 -9.50
N VAL A 302 1.02 8.82 -10.41
CA VAL A 302 1.36 9.72 -11.51
C VAL A 302 0.40 9.47 -12.67
N LEU A 303 -0.29 10.51 -13.12
CA LEU A 303 -1.30 10.40 -14.16
C LEU A 303 -0.73 9.80 -15.45
N ASN A 304 -1.43 8.79 -15.98
CA ASN A 304 -1.08 8.07 -17.20
C ASN A 304 0.26 7.32 -17.18
N GLN A 305 0.86 7.09 -16.00
CA GLN A 305 2.16 6.41 -15.87
C GLN A 305 2.10 5.10 -15.07
N GLY A 306 0.96 4.40 -15.11
CA GLY A 306 0.81 3.06 -14.54
C GLY A 306 1.19 3.00 -13.05
N ASP A 307 2.18 2.17 -12.73
CA ASP A 307 2.66 1.93 -11.35
C ASP A 307 3.61 3.02 -10.82
N LEU A 308 3.83 4.10 -11.57
CA LEU A 308 4.66 5.21 -11.12
C LEU A 308 3.89 6.05 -10.10
N ARG A 309 4.54 6.34 -8.97
CA ARG A 309 3.98 7.10 -7.86
C ARG A 309 4.94 8.18 -7.40
N VAL A 310 4.40 9.18 -6.73
CA VAL A 310 5.15 10.28 -6.14
C VAL A 310 4.84 10.39 -4.65
N MET A 311 5.85 10.62 -3.82
CA MET A 311 5.73 10.69 -2.36
C MET A 311 6.54 11.87 -1.82
N ASP A 312 6.11 12.45 -0.70
CA ASP A 312 6.93 13.40 0.03
C ASP A 312 8.26 12.76 0.44
N LYS A 313 9.37 13.41 0.13
CA LYS A 313 10.71 12.85 0.32
C LYS A 313 10.98 12.36 1.74
N ARG A 314 10.59 13.15 2.74
CA ARG A 314 10.75 12.80 4.17
C ARG A 314 9.97 11.55 4.55
N VAL A 315 8.77 11.37 4.00
CA VAL A 315 7.94 10.19 4.23
C VAL A 315 8.57 8.99 3.55
N PHE A 316 9.04 9.16 2.32
CA PHE A 316 9.72 8.12 1.57
C PHE A 316 10.96 7.61 2.30
N GLU A 317 11.85 8.50 2.72
CA GLU A 317 13.07 8.16 3.48
C GLU A 317 12.72 7.39 4.77
N TYR A 318 11.74 7.87 5.54
CA TYR A 318 11.28 7.21 6.76
C TYR A 318 10.73 5.80 6.50
N LEU A 319 9.88 5.64 5.47
CA LEU A 319 9.34 4.33 5.10
C LEU A 319 10.46 3.39 4.65
N MET A 320 11.41 3.86 3.85
CA MET A 320 12.52 3.04 3.38
C MET A 320 13.39 2.54 4.52
N ASP A 321 13.65 3.37 5.53
CA ASP A 321 14.47 2.97 6.67
C ASP A 321 13.77 1.96 7.58
N ASN A 322 12.45 2.05 7.74
CA ASN A 322 11.67 1.08 8.51
C ASN A 322 11.40 -0.22 7.74
N LEU A 323 11.21 -0.16 6.43
CA LEU A 323 11.05 -1.36 5.58
C LEU A 323 12.36 -2.15 5.47
N LYS A 324 13.52 -1.51 5.51
CA LYS A 324 14.84 -2.20 5.58
C LYS A 324 15.01 -3.06 6.82
N LEU A 325 14.26 -2.80 7.90
CA LEU A 325 14.27 -3.61 9.12
C LEU A 325 13.38 -4.86 9.00
N LEU A 326 12.60 -5.00 7.92
CA LEU A 326 11.65 -6.10 7.70
C LEU A 326 12.12 -7.14 6.65
N VAL A 327 13.37 -7.05 6.15
CA VAL A 327 13.92 -7.97 5.11
C VAL A 327 15.23 -8.63 5.51
#